data_AF-A0A3C0Z844-F1
#
_entry.id   AF-A0A3C0Z844-F1
#
_cell.length_a   1.000
_cell.length_b   1.000
_cell.length_c   1.000
_cell.angle_alpha   90.00
_cell.angle_beta   90.00
_cell.angle_gamma   90.00
#
_symmetry.space_group_name_H-M   'P 1'
#
loop_
_entity.id
_entity.type
_entity.pdbx_description
1 polymer ?
#
loop_
_entity_poly.entity_id
_entity_poly.type
_entity_poly.pdbx_seq_one_letter_code
_entity_poly.pdbx_strand_id
1 'polypeptide(L)'
;MGVAFQEEKIHEGKNLKRIREIMGMKQEALGQKCESKFDQRRISEFENSWTIAEPALKELADALGVTVEFIRAFNEEKAIYNIQNNNNSYNDHAVDHSHAQHYQPTINYQERKELTSLLEKLVQDDAVKTKAILDLTKVVADLAEEVKRLKGEID
;
A
#
# COMPACT_ATOMS: atom_id res chain seq x y z
N MET A 1 31.66 29.48 21.44
CA MET A 1 31.96 28.47 20.41
C MET A 1 30.74 28.44 19.50
N GLY A 2 30.82 29.09 18.33
CA GLY A 2 29.68 29.17 17.40
C GLY A 2 29.41 27.77 16.86
N VAL A 3 28.17 27.30 16.99
CA VAL A 3 27.72 26.07 16.35
C VAL A 3 27.71 26.36 14.85
N ALA A 4 28.76 25.93 14.15
CA ALA A 4 28.75 25.91 12.71
C ALA A 4 27.71 24.86 12.30
N PHE A 5 26.52 25.33 11.89
CA PHE A 5 25.62 24.50 11.10
C PHE A 5 26.36 24.19 9.81
N GLN A 6 26.99 23.03 9.76
CA GLN A 6 27.43 22.47 8.49
C GLN A 6 26.15 22.22 7.70
N GLU A 7 25.83 23.10 6.75
CA GLU A 7 24.90 22.78 5.69
C GLU A 7 25.46 21.51 5.04
N GLU A 8 24.81 20.37 5.30
CA GLU A 8 25.06 19.15 4.55
C GLU A 8 24.90 19.53 3.08
N LYS A 9 26.03 19.64 2.37
CA LYS A 9 25.98 19.95 0.96
C LYS A 9 25.25 18.78 0.30
N ILE A 10 24.05 19.07 -0.20
CA ILE A 10 23.25 18.10 -0.93
C ILE A 10 23.90 17.89 -2.29
N HIS A 11 24.08 16.62 -2.69
CA HIS A 11 24.58 16.28 -4.01
C HIS A 11 23.41 15.92 -4.92
N GLU A 12 22.91 16.91 -5.66
CA GLU A 12 21.71 16.78 -6.50
C GLU A 12 21.87 15.69 -7.57
N GLY A 13 23.04 15.57 -8.19
CA GLY A 13 23.31 14.52 -9.18
C GLY A 13 23.24 13.09 -8.63
N LYS A 14 23.76 12.84 -7.43
CA LYS A 14 23.67 11.52 -6.78
C LYS A 14 22.22 11.17 -6.44
N ASN A 15 21.47 12.14 -5.94
CA ASN A 15 20.05 11.98 -5.64
C ASN A 15 19.26 11.67 -6.92
N LEU A 16 19.50 12.41 -8.00
CA LEU A 16 18.90 12.17 -9.31
C LEU A 16 19.19 10.75 -9.81
N LYS A 17 20.46 10.31 -9.75
CA LYS A 17 20.86 8.96 -10.14
C LYS A 17 20.09 7.90 -9.36
N ARG A 18 20.00 8.07 -8.04
CA ARG A 18 19.35 7.10 -7.15
C ARG A 18 17.84 7.03 -7.40
N ILE A 19 17.18 8.18 -7.55
CA ILE A 19 15.76 8.25 -7.90
C ILE A 19 15.50 7.57 -9.25
N ARG A 20 16.34 7.83 -10.26
CA ARG A 20 16.23 7.17 -11.57
C ARG A 20 16.35 5.65 -11.46
N GLU A 21 17.30 5.15 -10.67
CA GLU A 21 17.49 3.72 -10.44
C GLU A 21 16.29 3.08 -9.72
N ILE A 22 15.71 3.76 -8.72
CA ILE A 22 14.49 3.33 -8.04
C ILE A 22 13.32 3.24 -9.03
N MET A 23 13.25 4.17 -9.98
CA MET A 23 12.24 4.16 -11.05
C MET A 23 12.53 3.16 -12.17
N GLY A 24 13.64 2.41 -12.12
CA GLY A 24 14.01 1.42 -13.13
C GLY A 24 14.29 2.01 -14.51
N MET A 25 14.60 3.31 -14.60
CA MET A 25 14.77 4.01 -15.88
C MET A 25 16.24 3.99 -16.35
N LYS A 26 16.48 3.69 -17.62
CA LYS A 26 17.81 3.85 -18.24
C LYS A 26 18.11 5.34 -18.47
N GLN A 27 19.39 5.72 -18.47
CA GLN A 27 19.83 7.10 -18.75
C GLN A 27 19.29 7.62 -20.10
N GLU A 28 19.34 6.80 -21.15
CA GLU A 28 18.76 7.13 -22.46
C GLU A 28 17.25 7.37 -22.40
N ALA A 29 16.52 6.53 -21.66
CA ALA A 29 15.07 6.65 -21.52
C ALA A 29 14.67 7.93 -20.76
N LEU A 30 15.43 8.28 -19.72
CA LEU A 30 15.24 9.55 -19.01
C LEU A 30 15.51 10.74 -19.93
N GLY A 31 16.63 10.71 -20.67
CA GLY A 31 16.98 11.75 -21.62
C GLY A 31 15.93 11.96 -22.73
N GLN A 32 15.35 10.87 -23.25
CA GLN A 32 14.27 10.93 -24.25
C GLN A 32 12.95 11.52 -23.72
N LYS A 33 12.69 11.42 -22.42
CA LYS A 33 11.51 12.03 -21.78
C LYS A 33 11.67 13.53 -21.51
N CYS A 34 12.90 14.01 -21.44
CA CYS A 34 13.21 15.42 -21.28
C CYS A 34 12.87 16.18 -22.58
N GLU A 35 12.33 17.39 -22.48
CA GLU A 35 11.97 18.25 -23.62
C GLU A 35 13.16 18.55 -24.55
N SER A 36 14.32 18.80 -23.94
CA SER A 36 15.62 19.04 -24.55
C SER A 36 16.24 17.78 -25.16
N LYS A 37 15.64 16.60 -24.95
CA LYS A 37 16.09 15.30 -25.45
C LYS A 37 17.57 15.05 -25.19
N PHE A 38 17.96 15.07 -23.92
CA PHE A 38 19.34 14.82 -23.52
C PHE A 38 19.80 13.43 -23.97
N ASP A 39 21.07 13.34 -24.41
CA ASP A 39 21.70 12.07 -24.69
C ASP A 39 22.16 11.38 -23.39
N GLN A 40 22.53 10.10 -23.50
CA GLN A 40 22.99 9.31 -22.34
C GLN A 40 24.17 10.00 -21.63
N ARG A 41 25.09 10.58 -22.41
CA ARG A 41 26.28 11.27 -21.90
C ARG A 41 25.90 12.47 -21.06
N ARG A 42 24.97 13.30 -21.54
CA ARG A 42 24.53 14.49 -20.81
C ARG A 42 23.82 14.15 -19.51
N ILE A 43 23.01 13.09 -19.49
CA ILE A 43 22.39 12.58 -18.25
C ILE A 43 23.47 12.12 -17.26
N SER A 44 24.48 11.38 -17.73
CA SER A 44 25.62 10.97 -16.89
C SER A 44 26.40 12.17 -16.33
N GLU A 45 26.57 13.23 -17.11
CA GLU A 45 27.18 14.48 -16.64
C GLU A 45 26.36 15.13 -15.51
N PHE A 46 25.03 15.19 -15.64
CA PHE A 46 24.16 15.71 -14.59
C PHE A 46 24.21 14.85 -13.32
N GLU A 47 24.22 13.52 -13.43
CA GLU A 47 24.32 12.61 -12.29
C GLU A 47 25.64 12.74 -11.51
N ASN A 48 26.73 13.09 -12.18
CA ASN A 48 28.03 13.33 -11.55
C ASN A 48 28.21 14.77 -11.05
N SER A 49 27.28 15.67 -11.37
CA SER A 49 27.34 17.06 -10.96
C SER A 49 26.84 17.25 -9.53
N TRP A 50 27.50 18.12 -8.78
CA TRP A 50 27.09 18.44 -7.40
C TRP A 50 25.77 19.22 -7.38
N THR A 51 25.63 20.15 -8.32
CA THR A 51 24.47 21.03 -8.49
C THR A 51 24.12 21.07 -9.97
N ILE A 52 22.84 20.95 -10.27
CA ILE A 52 22.29 21.02 -11.63
C ILE A 52 21.63 22.39 -11.80
N ALA A 53 21.74 22.98 -12.99
CA ALA A 53 21.06 24.25 -13.26
C ALA A 53 19.54 24.08 -13.12
N GLU A 54 18.87 25.00 -12.42
CA GLU A 54 17.42 24.99 -12.17
C GLU A 54 16.55 24.58 -13.38
N PRO A 55 16.74 25.15 -14.59
CA PRO A 55 15.91 24.77 -15.74
C PRO A 55 16.09 23.29 -16.12
N ALA A 56 17.32 22.77 -16.06
CA ALA A 56 17.60 21.37 -16.35
C ALA A 56 17.09 20.45 -15.22
N LEU A 57 17.24 20.87 -13.96
CA LEU A 57 16.77 20.09 -12.81
C LEU A 57 15.24 19.96 -12.82
N LYS A 58 14.53 21.02 -13.18
CA LYS A 58 13.07 21.00 -13.34
C LYS A 58 12.64 20.04 -14.44
N GLU A 59 13.27 20.14 -15.61
CA GLU A 59 12.99 19.26 -16.74
C GLU A 59 13.24 17.77 -16.39
N LEU A 60 14.32 17.49 -15.66
CA LEU A 60 14.64 16.14 -15.17
C LEU A 60 13.62 15.65 -14.13
N ALA A 61 13.17 16.53 -13.23
CA ALA A 61 12.16 16.22 -12.23
C ALA A 61 10.81 15.90 -12.88
N ASP A 62 10.40 16.71 -13.86
CA ASP A 62 9.19 16.50 -14.65
C ASP A 62 9.25 15.18 -15.44
N ALA A 63 10.40 14.85 -16.04
CA ALA A 63 10.60 13.58 -16.75
C ALA A 63 10.53 12.35 -15.83
N LEU A 64 10.96 12.50 -14.57
CA LEU A 64 10.82 11.48 -13.52
C LEU A 64 9.43 11.49 -12.86
N GLY A 65 8.62 12.53 -13.03
CA GLY A 65 7.33 12.69 -12.36
C GLY A 65 7.44 13.00 -10.86
N VAL A 66 8.52 13.68 -10.45
CA VAL A 66 8.77 14.11 -9.06
C VAL A 66 8.94 15.63 -9.01
N THR A 67 8.91 16.21 -7.81
CA THR A 67 9.21 17.64 -7.64
C THR A 67 10.72 17.90 -7.51
N VAL A 68 11.16 19.12 -7.82
CA VAL A 68 12.56 19.53 -7.65
C VAL A 68 12.97 19.45 -6.17
N GLU A 69 12.06 19.82 -5.27
CA GLU A 69 12.25 19.72 -3.83
C GLU A 69 12.46 18.28 -3.39
N PHE A 70 11.77 17.32 -4.02
CA PHE A 70 11.96 15.91 -3.72
C PHE A 70 13.38 15.45 -4.06
N ILE A 71 13.94 15.87 -5.20
CA ILE A 71 15.32 15.53 -5.58
C ILE A 71 16.32 16.14 -4.58
N ARG A 72 16.06 17.36 -4.11
CA ARG A 72 16.91 18.05 -3.11
C ARG A 72 16.81 17.43 -1.72
N ALA A 73 15.61 17.09 -1.28
CA ALA A 73 15.35 16.48 0.03
C ALA A 73 15.56 14.95 0.04
N PHE A 74 15.93 14.35 -1.09
CA PHE A 74 16.11 12.91 -1.20
C PHE A 74 17.24 12.45 -0.27
N ASN A 75 16.90 11.49 0.59
CA ASN A 75 17.82 10.83 1.49
C ASN A 75 17.73 9.33 1.25
N GLU A 76 18.84 8.74 0.81
CA GLU A 76 18.92 7.33 0.44
C GLU A 76 18.63 6.40 1.62
N GLU A 77 19.14 6.69 2.82
CA GLU A 77 18.91 5.87 4.01
C GLU A 77 17.42 5.82 4.38
N LYS A 78 16.73 6.97 4.31
CA LYS A 78 15.28 7.04 4.51
C LYS A 78 14.51 6.31 3.41
N ALA A 79 14.95 6.39 2.15
CA ALA A 79 14.32 5.70 1.04
C ALA A 79 14.48 4.18 1.15
N ILE A 80 15.69 3.69 1.48
CA ILE A 80 15.97 2.27 1.72
C ILE A 80 15.18 1.76 2.93
N TYR A 81 15.15 2.52 4.03
CA TYR A 81 14.35 2.18 5.21
C TYR A 81 12.87 2.07 4.88
N ASN A 82 12.31 3.00 4.09
CA ASN A 82 10.90 2.94 3.68
C ASN A 82 10.62 1.77 2.73
N ILE A 83 11.52 1.46 1.79
CA ILE A 83 11.37 0.33 0.88
C ILE A 83 11.47 -1.00 1.65
N GLN A 84 12.42 -1.14 2.57
CA GLN A 84 12.58 -2.34 3.40
C GLN A 84 11.40 -2.56 4.34
N ASN A 85 10.87 -1.51 4.96
CA ASN A 85 9.75 -1.62 5.89
C ASN A 85 8.38 -1.70 5.21
N ASN A 86 8.22 -1.22 3.98
CA ASN A 86 6.96 -1.32 3.24
C ASN A 86 6.88 -2.59 2.36
N ASN A 87 7.99 -3.27 2.11
CA ASN A 87 8.00 -4.56 1.39
C ASN A 87 7.78 -5.77 2.32
N ASN A 88 7.60 -5.55 3.63
CA ASN A 88 7.33 -6.59 4.62
C ASN A 88 5.84 -6.94 4.79
N SER A 89 4.96 -6.41 3.94
CA SER A 89 3.52 -6.62 4.09
C SER A 89 2.96 -7.90 3.46
N TYR A 90 3.80 -8.85 2.99
CA TYR A 90 3.26 -10.06 2.32
C TYR A 90 3.88 -11.42 2.63
N ASN A 91 4.86 -11.59 3.53
CA ASN A 91 5.18 -12.94 3.98
C ASN A 91 5.75 -13.00 5.40
N ASP A 92 4.96 -13.65 6.25
CA ASP A 92 5.41 -14.65 7.21
C ASP A 92 6.40 -14.20 8.32
N HIS A 93 5.83 -13.87 9.48
CA HIS A 93 6.35 -14.18 10.83
C HIS A 93 7.83 -13.89 11.21
N ALA A 94 8.55 -12.98 10.55
CA ALA A 94 9.88 -12.57 11.01
C ALA A 94 9.81 -11.38 11.99
N VAL A 95 9.77 -11.67 13.29
CA VAL A 95 9.85 -10.64 14.34
C VAL A 95 11.32 -10.35 14.68
N ASP A 96 11.93 -9.36 14.02
CA ASP A 96 13.25 -8.85 14.43
C ASP A 96 13.09 -7.90 15.63
N HIS A 97 13.55 -8.37 16.79
CA HIS A 97 13.51 -7.68 18.08
C HIS A 97 14.76 -6.82 18.31
N SER A 98 15.17 -6.01 17.35
CA SER A 98 16.30 -5.11 17.58
C SER A 98 16.05 -3.72 16.98
N HIS A 99 15.73 -2.76 17.86
CA HIS A 99 15.78 -1.30 17.66
C HIS A 99 14.53 -0.55 17.12
N ALA A 100 13.38 -1.19 16.90
CA ALA A 100 12.17 -0.54 16.37
C ALA A 100 11.23 0.10 17.44
N GLN A 101 11.76 0.93 18.35
CA GLN A 101 10.97 1.47 19.49
C GLN A 101 10.50 2.93 19.38
N HIS A 102 10.55 3.58 18.22
CA HIS A 102 9.91 4.89 18.07
C HIS A 102 9.19 4.97 16.72
N TYR A 103 7.87 5.22 16.78
CA TYR A 103 6.92 5.30 15.67
C TYR A 103 6.45 3.96 15.09
N GLN A 104 5.84 3.13 15.95
CA GLN A 104 4.81 2.22 15.45
C GLN A 104 3.50 3.01 15.32
N PRO A 105 2.82 3.01 14.16
CA PRO A 105 1.43 3.41 14.11
C PRO A 105 0.67 2.50 15.07
N THR A 106 -0.10 3.10 15.98
CA THR A 106 -0.94 2.33 16.88
C THR A 106 -2.03 1.68 16.03
N ILE A 107 -1.81 0.43 15.60
CA ILE A 107 -2.84 -0.36 14.93
C ILE A 107 -3.97 -0.52 15.95
N ASN A 108 -5.05 0.22 15.73
CA ASN A 108 -6.19 0.20 16.62
C ASN A 108 -6.96 -1.12 16.41
N TYR A 109 -6.71 -2.11 17.28
CA TYR A 109 -7.41 -3.39 17.28
C TYR A 109 -8.92 -3.29 17.57
N GLN A 110 -9.47 -2.09 17.82
CA GLN A 110 -10.89 -1.88 18.08
C GLN A 110 -11.77 -2.30 16.89
N GLU A 111 -11.31 -2.09 15.65
CA GLU A 111 -12.08 -2.43 14.44
C GLU A 111 -12.36 -3.94 14.31
N ARG A 112 -11.51 -4.80 14.90
CA ARG A 112 -11.74 -6.25 14.86
C ARG A 112 -12.87 -6.71 15.75
N LYS A 113 -13.15 -6.03 16.87
CA LYS A 113 -14.22 -6.45 17.80
C LYS A 113 -15.60 -6.25 17.19
N GLU A 114 -15.79 -5.13 16.49
CA GLU A 114 -17.05 -4.83 15.80
C GLU A 114 -17.29 -5.83 14.66
N LEU A 115 -16.25 -6.17 13.91
CA LEU A 115 -16.33 -7.18 12.86
C LEU A 115 -16.64 -8.58 13.43
N THR A 116 -15.96 -9.02 14.49
CA THR A 116 -16.26 -10.30 15.14
C THR A 116 -17.69 -10.34 15.67
N SER A 117 -18.16 -9.28 16.33
CA SER A 117 -19.53 -9.20 16.84
C SER A 117 -20.58 -9.23 15.71
N LEU A 118 -20.30 -8.58 14.58
CA LEU A 118 -21.18 -8.63 13.40
C LEU A 118 -21.24 -10.04 12.80
N LEU A 119 -20.10 -10.73 12.71
CA LEU A 119 -20.03 -12.10 12.19
C LEU A 119 -20.78 -13.09 13.10
N GLU A 120 -20.60 -12.99 14.41
CA GLU A 120 -21.34 -13.80 15.39
C GLU A 120 -22.86 -13.58 15.26
N LYS A 121 -23.29 -12.34 15.05
CA LYS A 121 -24.71 -12.01 14.85
C LYS A 121 -25.26 -12.60 13.55
N LEU A 122 -24.50 -12.54 12.45
CA LEU A 122 -24.90 -13.16 11.17
C LEU A 122 -25.10 -14.68 11.30
N VAL A 123 -24.17 -15.36 11.98
CA VAL A 123 -24.27 -16.80 12.23
C VAL A 123 -25.51 -17.13 13.06
N GLN A 124 -25.83 -16.32 14.07
CA GLN A 124 -27.02 -16.51 14.90
C GLN A 124 -28.31 -16.32 14.09
N ASP A 125 -28.38 -15.29 13.24
CA ASP A 125 -29.54 -15.03 12.38
C ASP A 125 -29.78 -16.18 11.39
N ASP A 126 -28.71 -16.72 10.80
CA ASP A 126 -28.80 -17.87 9.89
C ASP A 126 -29.27 -19.14 10.62
N ALA A 127 -28.82 -19.37 11.85
CA ALA A 127 -29.30 -20.49 12.67
C ALA A 127 -30.80 -20.36 13.00
N VAL A 128 -31.25 -19.16 13.36
CA VAL A 128 -32.67 -18.89 13.67
C VAL A 128 -33.55 -19.10 12.43
N LYS A 129 -33.15 -18.56 11.27
CA LYS A 129 -33.87 -18.74 10.00
C LYS A 129 -33.94 -20.21 9.60
N THR A 130 -32.84 -20.94 9.72
CA THR A 130 -32.79 -22.38 9.40
C THR A 130 -33.75 -23.16 10.28
N LYS A 131 -33.82 -22.85 11.58
CA LYS A 131 -34.77 -23.48 12.50
C LYS A 131 -36.22 -23.16 12.13
N ALA A 132 -36.52 -21.90 11.83
CA ALA A 132 -37.86 -21.49 11.42
C ALA A 132 -38.32 -22.19 10.13
N ILE A 133 -37.42 -22.35 9.15
CA ILE A 133 -37.69 -23.11 7.92
C ILE A 133 -37.97 -24.58 8.23
N LEU A 134 -37.21 -25.19 9.15
CA LEU A 134 -37.42 -26.59 9.55
C LEU A 134 -38.77 -26.79 10.26
N ASP A 135 -39.14 -25.87 11.14
CA ASP A 135 -40.43 -25.92 11.84
C ASP A 135 -41.61 -25.72 10.87
N LEU A 136 -41.51 -24.79 9.92
CA LEU A 136 -42.49 -24.63 8.84
C LEU A 136 -42.60 -25.89 7.97
N THR A 137 -41.47 -26.52 7.65
CA THR A 137 -41.44 -27.75 6.84
C THR A 137 -42.20 -28.89 7.54
N LYS A 138 -42.08 -29.01 8.87
CA LYS A 138 -42.85 -30.01 9.65
C LYS A 138 -44.34 -29.72 9.63
N VAL A 139 -44.74 -28.46 9.87
CA VAL A 139 -46.16 -28.07 9.85
C VAL A 139 -46.79 -28.32 8.48
N VAL A 140 -46.07 -28.03 7.40
CA VAL A 140 -46.53 -28.31 6.02
C VAL A 140 -46.67 -29.82 5.79
N ALA A 141 -45.74 -30.64 6.30
CA ALA A 141 -45.83 -32.10 6.20
C ALA A 141 -47.04 -32.65 6.98
N ASP A 142 -47.26 -32.19 8.21
CA ASP A 142 -48.40 -32.60 9.04
C ASP A 142 -49.73 -32.21 8.39
N LEU A 143 -49.81 -31.00 7.82
CA LEU A 143 -50.99 -30.54 7.08
C LEU A 143 -51.21 -31.37 5.79
N ALA A 144 -50.16 -31.76 5.09
CA ALA A 144 -50.26 -32.59 3.90
C ALA A 144 -50.82 -33.98 4.21
N GLU A 145 -50.39 -34.60 5.32
CA GLU A 145 -50.95 -35.88 5.79
C GLU A 145 -52.43 -35.74 6.21
N GLU A 146 -52.79 -34.65 6.90
CA GLU A 146 -54.18 -34.38 7.28
C GLU A 146 -55.09 -34.20 6.05
N VAL A 147 -54.66 -33.43 5.05
CA VAL A 147 -55.38 -33.24 3.79
C VAL A 147 -55.53 -34.58 3.05
N LYS A 148 -54.51 -35.44 3.09
CA LYS A 148 -54.56 -36.77 2.48
C LYS A 148 -55.56 -37.69 3.19
N ARG A 149 -55.62 -37.65 4.53
CA ARG A 149 -56.63 -38.38 5.32
C ARG A 149 -58.05 -37.92 4.98
N LEU A 150 -58.29 -36.61 4.98
CA LEU A 150 -59.61 -36.04 4.67
C LEU A 150 -60.08 -36.34 3.24
N LYS A 151 -59.16 -36.43 2.26
CA LYS A 151 -59.49 -36.83 0.89
C LYS A 151 -59.77 -38.33 0.73
N GLY A 152 -59.14 -39.18 1.54
CA GLY A 152 -59.37 -40.63 1.54
C GLY A 152 -60.66 -41.07 2.25
N GLU A 153 -61.26 -40.20 3.07
CA GLU A 153 -62.55 -40.43 3.74
C GLU A 153 -63.76 -39.98 2.90
N ILE A 154 -63.55 -39.36 1.72
CA ILE A 154 -64.59 -38.80 0.85
C ILE A 154 -64.91 -39.69 -0.37
N ASP A 155 -64.17 -40.78 -0.60
CA ASP A 155 -64.49 -41.85 -1.56
C ASP A 155 -65.12 -43.07 -0.86
#